data_AF-A0A1I5L456-F1
#
_entry.id   AF-A0A1I5L456-F1
#
_cell.length_a   1.000
_cell.length_b   1.000
_cell.length_c   1.000
_cell.angle_alpha   90.00
_cell.angle_beta   90.00
_cell.angle_gamma   90.00
#
_symmetry.space_group_name_H-M   'P 1'
#
loop_
_entity.id
_entity.type
_entity.pdbx_description
1 polymer ?
#
loop_
_entity_poly.entity_id
_entity_poly.type
_entity_poly.pdbx_seq_one_letter_code
_entity_poly.pdbx_strand_id
1 'polypeptide(L)' 'MKVLLLAEGFGARLSEEIDIRPKPMVEIYSHYGFNEFVILLGYKGYYIKEYFANYFLHKSDVTINIATDKREVLNNSN' A
#
# COMPACT_ATOMS: atom_id res chain seq x y z
N MET A 1 2.19 20.47 5.00
CA MET A 1 3.01 20.61 3.76
C MET A 1 2.83 19.35 2.96
N LYS A 2 2.55 19.49 1.65
CA LYS A 2 2.27 18.34 0.78
C LYS A 2 3.57 17.72 0.26
N VAL A 3 3.63 16.39 0.27
CA VAL A 3 4.74 15.60 -0.27
C VAL A 3 4.29 14.96 -1.58
N LEU A 4 5.08 15.14 -2.62
CA LEU A 4 4.88 14.50 -3.92
C LEU A 4 5.77 13.25 -4.02
N LEU A 5 5.18 12.08 -4.25
CA LEU A 5 5.90 10.83 -4.50
C LEU A 5 5.76 10.44 -5.96
N LEU A 6 6.88 10.29 -6.67
CA LEU A 6 6.92 9.79 -8.05
C LEU A 6 7.04 8.26 -8.01
N ALA A 7 5.97 7.57 -8.40
CA ALA A 7 5.91 6.11 -8.50
C ALA A 7 5.89 5.64 -9.97
N GLU A 8 6.41 6.47 -10.87
CA GLU A 8 6.48 6.23 -12.31
C GLU A 8 7.81 5.55 -12.67
N GLY A 9 7.89 4.23 -12.47
CA GLY A 9 9.06 3.45 -12.89
C GLY A 9 8.62 2.14 -13.53
N PHE A 10 9.01 1.89 -14.78
CA PHE A 10 8.76 0.61 -15.48
C PHE A 10 9.50 -0.58 -14.83
N GLY A 11 10.37 -0.35 -13.84
CA GLY A 11 11.04 -1.40 -13.09
C GLY A 11 12.12 -2.16 -13.87
N ALA A 12 12.57 -1.66 -15.03
CA ALA A 12 13.51 -2.33 -15.93
C ALA A 12 14.88 -2.72 -15.31
N ARG A 13 15.24 -2.15 -14.15
CA ARG A 13 16.49 -2.47 -13.43
C ARG A 13 16.30 -3.32 -12.18
N LEU A 14 15.07 -3.53 -11.71
CA LEU A 14 14.74 -4.28 -10.49
C LEU A 14 13.57 -5.25 -10.75
N SER A 15 13.43 -5.77 -11.96
CA SER A 15 12.28 -6.58 -12.40
C SER A 15 11.99 -7.83 -11.55
N GLU A 16 12.93 -8.25 -10.70
CA GLU A 16 12.79 -9.41 -9.81
C GLU A 16 12.34 -9.05 -8.38
N GLU A 17 12.35 -7.78 -7.96
CA GLU A 17 12.24 -7.42 -6.53
C GLU A 17 11.26 -6.28 -6.19
N ILE A 18 10.47 -5.76 -7.13
CA ILE A 18 9.56 -4.63 -6.82
C ILE A 18 8.13 -5.11 -6.56
N ASP A 19 7.91 -5.49 -5.31
CA ASP A 19 6.65 -5.18 -4.66
C ASP A 19 6.59 -3.66 -4.49
N ILE A 20 5.99 -2.95 -5.46
CA ILE A 20 5.84 -1.49 -5.44
C ILE A 20 4.91 -1.13 -4.27
N ARG A 21 5.47 -1.02 -3.07
CA ARG A 21 4.72 -0.72 -1.85
C ARG A 21 5.13 0.67 -1.35
N PRO A 22 4.25 1.66 -1.45
CA PRO A 22 4.48 3.00 -0.92
C PRO A 22 4.49 3.07 0.62
N LYS A 23 4.10 1.98 1.30
CA LYS A 23 4.02 1.92 2.77
C LYS A 23 5.31 2.38 3.48
N PRO A 24 6.51 1.85 3.16
CA PRO A 24 7.74 2.28 3.84
C PRO A 24 8.07 3.74 3.58
N MET A 25 7.76 4.25 2.38
CA MET A 25 8.04 5.64 2.02
C MET A 25 7.13 6.62 2.79
N VAL A 26 5.83 6.33 2.87
CA VAL A 26 4.87 7.18 3.60
C VAL A 26 5.20 7.25 5.09
N GLU A 27 5.55 6.12 5.71
CA GLU A 27 5.90 6.06 7.14
C GLU A 27 7.15 6.91 7.46
N ILE A 28 8.18 6.93 6.60
CA ILE A 28 9.38 7.74 6.80
C ILE A 28 9.06 9.24 6.79
N TYR A 29 8.31 9.73 5.81
CA TYR A 29 7.98 11.17 5.74
C TYR A 29 7.01 11.59 6.84
N SER A 30 6.09 10.71 7.24
CA SER A 30 5.16 10.95 8.35
C SER A 30 5.90 11.11 9.68
N HIS A 31 6.98 10.37 9.91
CA HIS A 31 7.85 10.55 11.08
C HIS A 31 8.38 11.99 11.21
N TYR A 32 8.66 12.67 10.09
CA TYR A 32 9.10 14.06 10.06
C TYR A 32 7.95 15.09 10.04
N GLY A 33 6.70 14.65 10.28
CA GLY A 33 5.52 15.53 10.34
C GLY A 33 4.85 15.80 8.99
N PHE A 34 5.24 15.11 7.92
CA PHE A 34 4.60 15.24 6.62
C PHE A 34 3.50 14.18 6.43
N ASN A 35 2.23 14.60 6.47
CA ASN A 35 1.09 13.69 6.48
C ASN A 35 0.15 13.85 5.26
N GLU A 36 0.44 14.79 4.37
CA GLU A 36 -0.34 15.02 3.15
C GLU A 36 0.47 14.57 1.94
N PHE A 37 0.01 13.52 1.26
CA PHE A 37 0.74 12.92 0.13
C PHE A 37 -0.05 13.02 -1.17
N VAL A 38 0.67 13.30 -2.26
CA VAL A 38 0.19 13.13 -3.64
C VAL A 38 1.12 12.13 -4.31
N ILE A 39 0.59 11.02 -4.78
CA ILE A 39 1.38 9.96 -5.44
C ILE A 39 1.09 10.03 -6.94
N LEU A 40 2.11 10.34 -7.73
CA LEU A 40 2.05 10.28 -9.18
C LEU A 40 2.34 8.84 -9.62
N LEU A 41 1.27 8.14 -9.93
CA LEU A 41 1.29 6.72 -10.27
C LEU A 41 1.70 6.52 -11.72
N GLY A 42 2.57 5.54 -11.99
CA GLY A 42 2.87 5.08 -13.34
C GLY A 42 2.50 3.62 -13.57
N TYR A 43 3.40 2.86 -14.19
CA TYR A 43 3.23 1.43 -14.42
C TYR A 43 2.83 0.71 -13.12
N LYS A 44 1.82 -0.18 -13.20
CA LYS A 44 1.27 -0.90 -12.03
C LYS A 44 0.70 -0.01 -10.90
N GLY A 45 0.34 1.24 -11.18
CA GLY A 45 -0.30 2.13 -10.21
C GLY A 45 -1.59 1.60 -9.56
N TYR A 46 -2.28 0.65 -10.21
CA TYR A 46 -3.42 -0.05 -9.63
C TYR A 46 -3.08 -0.77 -8.31
N TYR A 47 -1.91 -1.40 -8.20
CA TYR A 47 -1.49 -2.09 -6.97
C TYR A 47 -1.35 -1.14 -5.79
N ILE A 48 -0.83 0.07 -6.04
CA ILE A 48 -0.75 1.13 -5.03
C ILE A 48 -2.17 1.55 -4.57
N LYS A 49 -3.10 1.71 -5.52
CA LYS A 49 -4.49 2.08 -5.19
C LYS A 49 -5.18 0.98 -4.39
N GLU A 50 -5.05 -0.27 -4.82
CA GLU A 50 -5.62 -1.44 -4.15
C GLU A 50 -5.08 -1.55 -2.73
N TYR A 51 -3.76 -1.40 -2.56
CA TYR A 51 -3.12 -1.44 -1.25
C TYR A 51 -3.72 -0.43 -0.27
N PHE A 52 -3.89 0.83 -0.70
CA PHE A 52 -4.47 1.85 0.17
C PHE A 52 -5.99 1.72 0.34
N ALA A 53 -6.72 1.26 -0.69
CA ALA A 53 -8.15 1.01 -0.60
C ALA A 53 -8.48 -0.13 0.39
N ASN A 54 -7.61 -1.14 0.45
CA ASN A 54 -7.74 -2.29 1.35
C ASN A 54 -6.73 -2.26 2.49
N TYR A 55 -6.25 -1.07 2.87
CA TYR A 55 -5.15 -0.92 3.83
C TYR A 55 -5.42 -1.66 5.15
N PHE A 56 -6.64 -1.54 5.65
CA PHE A 56 -7.09 -2.24 6.87
C PHE A 56 -6.93 -3.76 6.74
N LEU A 57 -7.27 -4.33 5.59
CA LEU A 57 -7.18 -5.76 5.34
C LEU A 57 -5.75 -6.23 5.16
N HIS A 58 -4.92 -5.43 4.49
CA HIS A 58 -3.48 -5.67 4.36
C HIS A 58 -2.71 -5.53 5.70
N LYS A 59 -3.34 -4.97 6.73
CA LYS A 59 -2.80 -4.81 8.11
C LYS A 59 -3.43 -5.78 9.12
N SER A 60 -4.37 -6.61 8.68
CA SER A 60 -5.15 -7.49 9.55
C SER A 60 -4.92 -8.95 9.21
N ASP A 61 -4.94 -9.80 10.23
CA ASP A 61 -5.08 -11.25 10.05
C ASP A 61 -6.56 -11.56 9.83
N VAL A 62 -6.89 -12.18 8.70
CA VAL A 62 -8.28 -12.44 8.29
C VAL A 62 -8.47 -13.87 7.84
N THR A 63 -9.55 -14.48 8.32
CA THR A 63 -10.06 -15.76 7.80
C THR A 63 -11.25 -15.48 6.90
N ILE A 64 -11.23 -16.05 5.69
CA ILE A 64 -12.30 -15.91 4.70
C ILE A 64 -12.80 -17.30 4.36
N ASN A 65 -14.09 -17.54 4.61
CA ASN A 65 -14.78 -18.73 4.17
C ASN A 65 -15.55 -18.42 2.88
N ILE A 66 -15.00 -18.86 1.74
CA ILE A 66 -15.54 -18.56 0.41
C ILE A 66 -16.89 -19.26 0.18
N ALA A 67 -17.10 -20.44 0.74
CA ALA A 67 -18.34 -21.20 0.56
C ALA A 67 -19.54 -20.55 1.24
N THR A 68 -19.30 -19.75 2.29
CA THR A 68 -20.35 -19.08 3.08
C THR A 68 -20.29 -17.56 2.99
N ASP A 69 -19.35 -17.02 2.21
CA ASP A 69 -19.00 -15.59 2.11
C ASP A 69 -18.80 -14.92 3.48
N LYS A 70 -18.33 -15.69 4.47
CA LYS A 70 -18.09 -15.20 5.83
C LYS A 70 -16.65 -14.74 5.98
N ARG A 71 -16.48 -13.58 6.59
CA ARG A 71 -15.18 -12.99 6.90
C ARG A 71 -15.05 -12.71 8.38
N GLU A 72 -13.93 -13.13 8.95
CA GLU A 72 -13.58 -12.88 10.34
C GLU A 72 -12.20 -12.22 10.41
N VAL A 73 -12.10 -11.12 11.16
CA VAL A 73 -10.83 -10.42 11.44
C VAL A 73 -10.34 -10.92 12.79
N LEU A 74 -9.17 -11.56 12.80
CA LEU A 74 -8.61 -12.20 13.99
C LEU A 74 -7.80 -11.22 14.82
N ASN A 75 -6.90 -10.47 14.19
CA ASN A 75 -6.07 -9.44 14.82
C ASN A 75 -5.89 -8.27 13.87
N ASN A 76 -5.80 -7.05 14.42
CA ASN A 76 -5.44 -5.86 13.66
C ASN A 76 -4.17 -5.24 14.26
N SER A 77 -3.11 -5.17 13.46
CA SER A 77 -1.85 -4.54 13.85
C SER A 77 -1.91 -3.05 13.52
N ASN A 78 -2.50 -2.25 14.41
CA ASN A 78 -2.43 -0.79 14.35
C ASN A 78 -1.08 -0.29 14.87
#